data_AF-W1QKI6-F1
#
_entry.id   AF-W1QKI6-F1
#
_cell.length_a   1.000
_cell.length_b   1.000
_cell.length_c   1.000
_cell.angle_alpha   90.00
_cell.angle_beta   90.00
_cell.angle_gamma   90.00
#
_symmetry.space_group_name_H-M   'P 1'
#
loop_
_entity.id
_entity.type
_entity.pdbx_description
1 polymer ?
#
loop_
_entity_poly.entity_id
_entity_poly.type
_entity_poly.pdbx_seq_one_letter_code
_entity_poly.pdbx_strand_id
1 'polypeptide(L)'
;MLTSSRGSSYYNKYTYQMSPAMLRARQPYFWKNLALFGVLAGISGGVYLYTYSFLMKDDFEDIPIPPISDEQLAELKKEYEATHNK
;
A
#
# COMPACT_ATOMS: atom_id res chain seq x y z
N MET A 1 -31.90 -33.29 13.90
CA MET A 1 -31.30 -32.41 14.93
C MET A 1 -32.15 -31.14 14.98
N LEU A 2 -32.77 -30.88 16.13
CA LEU A 2 -33.83 -29.86 16.30
C LEU A 2 -33.26 -28.48 16.59
N THR A 3 -33.77 -27.44 15.91
CA THR A 3 -33.96 -26.11 16.53
C THR A 3 -34.99 -25.30 15.74
N SER A 4 -36.00 -24.83 16.48
CA SER A 4 -36.99 -23.83 16.11
C SER A 4 -36.46 -22.46 16.57
N SER A 5 -36.46 -21.43 15.71
CA SER A 5 -36.74 -20.03 16.08
C SER A 5 -36.67 -19.08 14.88
N ARG A 6 -37.37 -17.95 15.01
CA ARG A 6 -37.46 -16.81 14.09
C ARG A 6 -36.09 -16.37 13.55
N GLY A 7 -35.95 -16.32 12.22
CA GLY A 7 -34.82 -15.71 11.50
C GLY A 7 -33.47 -16.43 11.68
N SER A 8 -33.07 -17.25 10.72
CA SER A 8 -31.72 -17.86 10.73
C SER A 8 -30.65 -16.77 10.71
N SER A 9 -29.72 -16.79 11.68
CA SER A 9 -28.57 -15.88 11.69
C SER A 9 -27.79 -15.99 10.38
N TYR A 10 -27.41 -14.83 9.83
CA TYR A 10 -26.72 -14.75 8.55
C TYR A 10 -25.32 -15.42 8.61
N TYR A 11 -24.68 -15.48 9.77
CA TYR A 11 -23.38 -16.12 9.97
C TYR A 11 -23.48 -17.35 10.87
N ASN A 12 -22.67 -18.37 10.56
CA ASN A 12 -22.46 -19.49 11.46
C ASN A 12 -21.53 -19.06 12.61
N LYS A 13 -22.01 -19.14 13.85
CA LYS A 13 -21.27 -18.69 15.04
C LYS A 13 -20.00 -19.50 15.37
N TYR A 14 -19.90 -20.74 14.90
CA TYR A 14 -18.78 -21.62 15.20
C TYR A 14 -17.73 -21.62 14.07
N THR A 15 -18.20 -21.58 12.82
CA THR A 15 -17.33 -21.63 11.64
C THR A 15 -17.03 -20.25 11.07
N TYR A 16 -17.74 -19.21 11.54
CA TYR A 16 -17.72 -17.83 11.00
C TYR A 16 -18.02 -17.74 9.50
N GLN A 17 -18.55 -18.81 8.92
CA GLN A 17 -18.91 -18.87 7.52
C GLN A 17 -20.22 -18.13 7.27
N MET A 18 -20.30 -17.55 6.08
CA MET A 18 -21.51 -16.90 5.58
C MET A 18 -22.56 -17.94 5.22
N SER A 19 -23.81 -17.68 5.58
CA SER A 19 -24.93 -18.53 5.14
C SER A 19 -25.16 -18.42 3.62
N PRO A 20 -25.73 -19.46 2.98
CA PRO A 20 -26.07 -19.42 1.55
C PRO A 20 -27.05 -18.29 1.19
N ALA A 21 -27.95 -17.91 2.10
CA ALA A 21 -28.86 -16.79 1.91
C ALA A 21 -28.10 -15.46 1.78
N MET A 22 -27.11 -15.24 2.64
CA MET A 22 -26.28 -14.04 2.63
C MET A 22 -25.40 -13.98 1.37
N LEU A 23 -24.83 -15.11 0.93
CA LEU A 23 -24.02 -15.18 -0.30
C LEU A 23 -24.82 -14.78 -1.54
N ARG A 24 -26.10 -15.18 -1.63
CA ARG A 24 -27.00 -14.77 -2.73
C ARG A 24 -27.34 -13.28 -2.68
N ALA A 25 -27.63 -12.75 -1.50
CA ALA A 25 -27.98 -11.34 -1.32
C ALA A 25 -26.89 -10.37 -1.81
N ARG A 26 -25.61 -10.79 -1.78
CA ARG A 26 -24.48 -9.97 -2.21
C ARG A 26 -24.00 -10.17 -3.66
N GLN A 27 -24.47 -11.23 -4.34
CA GLN A 27 -24.12 -11.49 -5.75
C GLN A 27 -24.24 -10.24 -6.65
N PRO A 28 -25.33 -9.45 -6.59
CA PRO A 28 -25.50 -8.33 -7.53
C PRO A 28 -24.53 -7.16 -7.30
N TYR A 29 -23.87 -7.09 -6.15
CA TYR A 29 -22.97 -5.98 -5.80
C TYR A 29 -21.49 -6.30 -6.05
N PHE A 30 -21.14 -7.58 -6.30
CA PHE A 30 -19.75 -7.99 -6.46
C PHE A 30 -19.01 -7.18 -7.53
N TRP A 31 -19.59 -7.11 -8.73
CA TRP A 31 -18.97 -6.38 -9.85
C TRP A 31 -18.91 -4.87 -9.63
N LYS A 32 -19.94 -4.28 -9.01
CA LYS A 32 -19.96 -2.84 -8.69
C LYS A 32 -18.89 -2.48 -7.67
N ASN A 33 -18.75 -3.30 -6.62
CA ASN A 33 -17.74 -3.10 -5.60
C ASN A 33 -16.33 -3.35 -6.13
N LEU A 34 -16.15 -4.38 -6.98
CA LEU A 34 -14.88 -4.66 -7.63
C LEU A 34 -14.47 -3.52 -8.57
N ALA A 35 -15.41 -2.95 -9.33
CA ALA A 35 -15.14 -1.80 -10.17
C ALA A 35 -14.71 -0.58 -9.34
N LEU A 36 -15.42 -0.28 -8.24
CA LEU A 36 -15.04 0.81 -7.33
C LEU A 36 -13.65 0.58 -6.73
N PHE A 37 -13.36 -0.64 -6.28
CA PHE A 37 -12.03 -1.01 -5.81
C PHE A 37 -10.97 -0.82 -6.90
N GLY A 38 -11.26 -1.24 -8.14
CA GLY A 38 -10.37 -1.05 -9.28
C GLY A 38 -10.09 0.43 -9.58
N VAL A 39 -11.09 1.30 -9.45
CA VAL A 39 -10.91 2.75 -9.59
C VAL A 39 -9.99 3.28 -8.49
N LEU A 40 -10.25 2.94 -7.23
CA LEU A 40 -9.43 3.40 -6.10
C LEU A 40 -7.98 2.91 -6.22
N ALA A 41 -7.80 1.61 -6.47
CA ALA A 41 -6.48 1.01 -6.66
C ALA A 41 -5.76 1.58 -7.89
N GLY A 42 -6.50 1.79 -8.99
CA GLY A 42 -5.97 2.36 -10.22
C GLY A 42 -5.51 3.81 -10.06
N ILE A 43 -6.27 4.64 -9.34
CA ILE A 43 -5.86 6.02 -9.04
C ILE A 43 -4.62 6.02 -8.16
N SER A 44 -4.65 5.32 -7.03
CA SER A 44 -3.52 5.29 -6.09
C SER A 44 -2.25 4.71 -6.74
N GLY A 45 -2.37 3.58 -7.43
CA GLY A 45 -1.26 2.95 -8.14
C GLY A 45 -0.78 3.78 -9.33
N GLY A 46 -1.70 4.39 -10.06
CA GLY A 46 -1.39 5.26 -11.19
C GLY A 46 -0.58 6.49 -10.79
N VAL A 47 -0.97 7.15 -9.69
CA VAL A 47 -0.20 8.27 -9.13
C VAL A 47 1.21 7.82 -8.74
N TYR A 48 1.33 6.71 -8.01
CA TYR A 48 2.64 6.17 -7.60
C TYR A 48 3.53 5.82 -8.79
N LEU A 49 3.00 5.08 -9.77
CA LEU A 49 3.77 4.69 -10.95
C LEU A 49 4.17 5.90 -11.78
N TYR A 50 3.27 6.87 -11.94
CA TYR A 50 3.57 8.13 -12.63
C TYR A 50 4.69 8.89 -11.94
N THR A 51 4.60 9.11 -10.62
CA THR A 51 5.63 9.85 -9.88
C THR A 51 6.96 9.11 -9.92
N TYR A 52 6.95 7.80 -9.75
CA TYR A 52 8.16 6.96 -9.85
C TYR A 52 8.82 7.08 -11.23
N SER A 53 8.06 6.86 -12.31
CA SER A 53 8.58 6.98 -13.69
C SER A 53 8.95 8.40 -14.10
N PHE A 54 8.38 9.41 -13.47
CA PHE A 54 8.71 10.82 -13.72
C PHE A 54 10.01 11.21 -13.01
N LEU A 55 10.15 10.89 -11.72
CA LEU A 55 11.31 11.24 -10.92
C LEU A 55 12.58 10.47 -11.32
N MET A 56 12.45 9.20 -11.71
CA MET A 56 13.61 8.37 -12.11
C MET A 56 14.22 8.73 -13.46
N LYS A 57 13.71 9.76 -14.15
CA LYS A 57 14.31 10.22 -15.41
C LYS A 57 15.45 11.20 -15.23
N ASP A 58 15.60 11.76 -14.04
CA ASP A 58 16.58 12.78 -13.74
C ASP A 58 17.79 12.16 -13.02
N ASP A 59 18.99 12.34 -13.59
CA ASP A 59 20.26 11.85 -13.04
C ASP A 59 20.94 12.90 -12.13
N PHE A 60 20.31 14.06 -11.93
CA PHE A 60 20.76 15.15 -11.03
C PHE A 60 22.19 15.65 -11.29
N GLU A 61 22.73 15.40 -12.48
CA GLU A 61 24.10 15.76 -12.86
C GLU A 61 24.32 17.27 -12.96
N ASP A 62 23.25 18.04 -13.11
CA ASP A 62 23.26 19.50 -13.21
C ASP A 62 23.31 20.21 -11.85
N ILE A 63 23.21 19.48 -10.74
CA ILE A 63 23.29 20.05 -9.38
C ILE A 63 24.77 20.35 -9.05
N PRO A 64 25.19 21.62 -8.97
CA PRO A 64 26.55 21.96 -8.62
C PRO A 64 26.83 21.60 -7.15
N ILE A 65 27.88 20.82 -6.93
CA ILE A 65 28.35 20.50 -5.57
C ILE A 65 28.92 21.79 -4.96
N PRO A 66 28.45 22.21 -3.77
CA PRO A 66 29.01 23.39 -3.11
C PRO A 66 30.50 23.15 -2.80
N PRO A 67 31.37 24.16 -2.99
CA PRO A 67 32.78 24.03 -2.66
C PRO A 67 32.93 23.82 -1.15
N ILE A 68 33.58 22.72 -0.77
CA ILE A 68 33.90 22.35 0.61
C ILE A 68 35.42 22.41 0.81
N SER A 69 35.86 22.83 1.99
CA SER A 69 37.29 22.82 2.31
C SER A 69 37.76 21.39 2.60
N ASP A 70 39.05 21.13 2.36
CA ASP A 70 39.66 19.82 2.61
C ASP A 70 39.53 19.37 4.08
N GLU A 71 39.54 20.34 5.01
CA GLU A 71 39.35 20.10 6.44
C GLU A 71 37.92 19.62 6.76
N GLN A 72 36.90 20.27 6.20
CA GLN A 72 35.50 19.89 6.38
C GLN A 72 35.20 18.53 5.74
N LEU A 73 35.82 18.24 4.59
CA LEU A 73 35.69 16.94 3.93
C LEU A 73 36.29 15.80 4.78
N ALA A 74 37.42 16.05 5.44
CA ALA A 74 38.05 15.08 6.34
C ALA A 74 37.20 14.81 7.59
N GLU A 75 36.53 15.84 8.12
CA GLU A 75 35.61 15.71 9.25
C GLU A 75 34.35 14.92 8.87
N LEU A 76 33.72 15.26 7.73
CA LEU A 76 32.54 14.54 7.21
C LEU A 76 32.82 13.06 6.97
N LYS A 77 34.00 12.73 6.41
CA LYS A 77 34.40 11.32 6.18
C LYS A 77 34.53 10.55 7.49
N LYS A 78 35.17 11.16 8.50
CA LYS A 78 35.28 10.55 9.84
C LYS A 78 33.91 10.31 10.47
N GLU A 79 33.00 11.26 10.34
CA GLU A 79 31.63 11.13 10.86
C GLU A 79 30.86 10.02 10.14
N TYR A 80 30.94 9.95 8.82
CA TYR A 80 30.32 8.89 8.01
C TYR A 80 30.86 7.51 8.38
N GLU A 81 32.19 7.35 8.47
CA GLU A 81 32.82 6.10 8.86
C GLU A 81 32.40 5.68 10.29
N ALA A 82 32.29 6.63 11.23
CA ALA A 82 31.87 6.35 12.59
C ALA A 82 30.37 5.96 12.72
N THR A 83 29.53 6.40 11.79
CA THR A 83 28.10 6.06 11.75
C THR A 83 27.82 4.77 10.96
N HIS A 84 28.58 4.47 9.90
CA HIS A 84 28.40 3.25 9.08
C HIS A 84 29.06 1.99 9.64
N ASN A 85 30.10 2.11 10.49
CA ASN A 85 30.75 0.97 11.15
C ASN A 85 30.14 0.59 12.52
N LYS A 86 28.95 1.10 12.84
CA LYS A 86 28.16 0.71 14.02
C LYS A 86 27.10 -0.31 13.66
#